data_AF-A0A662K8D0-F1
#
_entry.id   AF-A0A662K8D0-F1
#
_cell.length_a   1.000
_cell.length_b   1.000
_cell.length_c   1.000
_cell.angle_alpha   90.00
_cell.angle_beta   90.00
_cell.angle_gamma   90.00
#
_symmetry.space_group_name_H-M   'P 1'
#
loop_
_entity.id
_entity.type
_entity.pdbx_description
1 polymer ?
#
loop_
_entity_poly.entity_id
_entity_poly.type
_entity_poly.pdbx_seq_one_letter_code
_entity_poly.pdbx_strand_id
1 'polypeptide(L)'
;MKLLGKVVIEGKIRAETGLSIGGSQVGLEIGGVDRPVIKDAEGKPYIPGSSLKGKMRSLLEKELGLTDKDKRVWVVKDRISIHMCNDPGCKVC
;
A
#
# COMPACT_ATOMS: atom_id res chain seq x y z
N MET A 1 26.11 11.28 -2.09
CA MET A 1 26.04 9.84 -2.46
C MET A 1 25.97 9.71 -3.97
N LYS A 2 26.73 8.79 -4.57
CA LYS A 2 26.69 8.50 -6.01
C LYS A 2 25.73 7.33 -6.26
N LEU A 3 24.81 7.44 -7.22
CA LEU A 3 23.93 6.34 -7.61
C LEU A 3 24.77 5.20 -8.19
N LEU A 4 24.68 4.01 -7.59
CA LEU A 4 25.43 2.83 -8.05
C LEU A 4 24.70 2.05 -9.16
N GLY A 5 23.37 2.10 -9.19
CA GLY A 5 22.55 1.40 -10.17
C GLY A 5 21.11 1.20 -9.70
N LYS A 6 20.33 0.43 -10.49
CA LYS A 6 18.95 0.04 -10.17
C LYS A 6 18.84 -1.48 -10.18
N VAL A 7 18.33 -2.05 -9.09
CA VAL A 7 17.94 -3.46 -9.04
C VAL A 7 16.48 -3.57 -9.46
N VAL A 8 16.18 -4.42 -10.44
CA VAL A 8 14.82 -4.69 -10.91
C VAL A 8 14.41 -6.07 -10.41
N ILE A 9 13.27 -6.14 -9.72
CA ILE A 9 12.70 -7.38 -9.22
C ILE A 9 11.38 -7.61 -9.96
N GLU A 10 11.29 -8.73 -10.67
CA GLU A 10 10.14 -9.08 -11.49
C GLU A 10 9.56 -10.41 -11.03
N GLY A 11 8.24 -10.57 -11.20
CA GLY A 11 7.54 -11.78 -10.79
C GLY A 11 6.05 -11.70 -11.05
N LYS A 12 5.34 -12.78 -10.71
CA LYS A 12 3.89 -12.87 -10.81
C LYS A 12 3.31 -13.10 -9.42
N ILE A 13 2.23 -12.39 -9.09
CA ILE A 13 1.46 -12.60 -7.87
C ILE A 13 0.25 -13.44 -8.25
N ARG A 14 0.10 -14.62 -7.63
CA ARG A 14 -1.09 -15.46 -7.75
C ARG A 14 -2.01 -15.18 -6.57
N ALA A 15 -3.29 -14.95 -6.84
CA ALA A 15 -4.31 -14.89 -5.81
C ALA A 15 -4.73 -16.33 -5.47
N GLU A 16 -4.32 -16.82 -4.29
CA GLU A 16 -4.72 -18.14 -3.79
C GLU A 16 -6.19 -18.18 -3.36
N THR A 17 -6.75 -17.01 -3.00
CA THR A 17 -8.17 -16.81 -2.65
C THR A 17 -8.73 -15.62 -3.43
N GLY A 18 -10.05 -15.39 -3.32
CA GLY A 18 -10.67 -14.16 -3.84
C GLY A 18 -9.97 -12.91 -3.29
N LEU A 19 -9.49 -12.04 -4.20
CA LEU A 19 -8.80 -10.79 -3.86
C LEU A 19 -9.66 -9.61 -4.28
N SER A 20 -10.10 -8.81 -3.31
CA SER A 20 -10.83 -7.56 -3.55
C SER A 20 -10.05 -6.39 -2.99
N ILE A 21 -9.68 -5.46 -3.86
CA ILE A 21 -9.05 -4.18 -3.49
C ILE A 21 -10.04 -3.09 -3.90
N GLY A 22 -10.62 -2.43 -2.91
CA GLY A 22 -11.59 -1.36 -3.15
C GLY A 22 -10.92 -0.11 -3.73
N GLY A 23 -11.60 0.51 -4.69
CA GLY A 23 -11.26 1.85 -5.19
C GLY A 23 -12.10 2.94 -4.52
N SER A 24 -11.83 4.20 -4.87
CA SER A 24 -12.76 5.30 -4.61
C SER A 24 -14.09 5.01 -5.31
N GLN A 25 -15.24 5.32 -4.68
CA GLN A 25 -16.53 5.29 -5.37
C GLN A 25 -16.49 6.29 -6.52
N VAL A 26 -16.26 5.82 -7.74
CA VAL A 26 -16.36 6.65 -8.95
C VAL A 26 -17.80 6.55 -9.40
N GLY A 27 -18.59 7.57 -9.04
CA GLY A 27 -19.95 7.76 -9.52
C GLY A 27 -21.02 6.99 -8.74
N LEU A 28 -22.09 7.70 -8.37
CA LEU A 28 -23.39 7.09 -8.07
C LEU A 28 -23.92 6.46 -9.37
N GLU A 29 -23.48 5.26 -9.70
CA GLU A 29 -24.18 4.45 -10.69
C GLU A 29 -25.46 3.94 -10.01
N ILE A 30 -26.63 4.31 -10.55
CA ILE A 30 -27.92 3.82 -10.08
C ILE A 30 -27.91 2.29 -10.27
N GLY A 31 -27.90 1.54 -9.16
CA GLY A 31 -27.77 0.07 -9.18
C GLY A 31 -26.33 -0.47 -9.07
N GLY A 32 -25.36 0.37 -8.71
CA GLY A 32 -23.95 -0.01 -8.54
C GLY A 32 -23.71 -1.02 -7.41
N VAL A 33 -22.68 -1.85 -7.58
CA VAL A 33 -22.22 -2.80 -6.56
C VAL A 33 -21.56 -2.02 -5.41
N ASP A 34 -21.95 -2.33 -4.17
CA ASP A 34 -21.56 -1.59 -2.96
C ASP A 34 -20.03 -1.52 -2.72
N ARG A 35 -19.25 -2.43 -3.35
CA ARG A 35 -17.78 -2.53 -3.21
C ARG A 35 -17.09 -2.98 -4.50
N PRO A 36 -16.92 -2.10 -5.50
CA PRO A 36 -16.25 -2.48 -6.75
C PRO A 36 -14.76 -2.73 -6.53
N VAL A 37 -14.22 -3.74 -7.22
CA VAL A 37 -12.76 -3.96 -7.31
C VAL A 37 -12.17 -2.91 -8.22
N ILE A 38 -11.03 -2.34 -7.82
CA ILE A 38 -10.30 -1.37 -8.64
C ILE A 38 -9.85 -1.99 -9.96
N LYS A 39 -10.06 -1.24 -11.05
CA LYS A 39 -9.77 -1.65 -12.43
C LYS A 39 -8.88 -0.62 -13.12
N ASP A 40 -8.12 -1.06 -14.11
CA ASP A 40 -7.41 -0.17 -15.02
C ASP A 40 -8.36 0.44 -16.07
N ALA A 41 -7.81 1.23 -17.01
CA ALA A 41 -8.56 1.87 -18.07
C ALA A 41 -9.24 0.87 -19.04
N GLU A 42 -8.76 -0.37 -19.09
CA GLU A 42 -9.34 -1.45 -19.89
C GLU A 42 -10.39 -2.25 -19.12
N GLY A 43 -10.67 -1.88 -17.87
CA GLY A 43 -11.64 -2.54 -17.00
C GLY A 43 -11.10 -3.81 -16.32
N LYS A 44 -9.80 -4.07 -16.39
CA LYS A 44 -9.19 -5.26 -15.79
C LYS A 44 -8.79 -5.00 -14.33
N PRO A 45 -9.10 -5.91 -13.39
CA PRO A 45 -8.69 -5.74 -12.00
C PRO A 45 -7.17 -5.83 -11.86
N TYR A 46 -6.60 -4.96 -11.02
CA TYR A 46 -5.16 -4.92 -10.77
C TYR A 46 -4.83 -4.67 -9.29
N ILE A 47 -3.58 -4.90 -8.91
CA ILE A 47 -3.05 -4.56 -7.58
C ILE A 47 -2.32 -3.21 -7.68
N PRO A 48 -2.81 -2.13 -7.05
CA PRO A 48 -2.12 -0.84 -7.07
C PRO A 48 -0.76 -0.91 -6.37
N GLY A 49 0.25 -0.26 -6.93
CA GLY A 49 1.58 -0.21 -6.33
C GLY A 49 1.61 0.42 -4.94
N SER A 50 0.73 1.40 -4.68
CA SER A 50 0.55 1.99 -3.34
C SER A 50 0.00 0.98 -2.33
N SER A 51 -0.97 0.15 -2.73
CA SER A 51 -1.54 -0.92 -1.89
C SER A 51 -0.51 -1.98 -1.55
N LEU A 52 0.26 -2.45 -2.54
CA LEU A 52 1.32 -3.44 -2.32
C LEU A 52 2.43 -2.88 -1.40
N LYS A 53 2.96 -1.69 -1.74
CA LYS A 53 3.99 -1.00 -0.94
C LYS A 53 3.52 -0.75 0.49
N GLY A 54 2.29 -0.28 0.67
CA GLY A 54 1.70 0.01 1.97
C GLY A 54 1.54 -1.26 2.83
N LYS A 55 1.08 -2.37 2.23
CA LYS A 55 0.97 -3.64 2.96
C LYS A 55 2.33 -4.15 3.41
N MET A 56 3.31 -4.21 2.50
CA MET A 56 4.69 -4.61 2.83
C MET A 56 5.28 -3.75 3.95
N ARG A 57 5.17 -2.42 3.85
CA ARG A 57 5.62 -1.50 4.89
C ARG A 57 4.94 -1.78 6.23
N SER A 58 3.61 -1.89 6.25
CA SER A 58 2.86 -2.10 7.49
C SER A 58 3.18 -3.42 8.18
N LEU A 59 3.51 -4.46 7.42
CA LEU A 59 3.95 -5.74 7.98
C LEU A 59 5.36 -5.62 8.56
N LEU A 60 6.27 -4.96 7.83
CA LEU A 60 7.64 -4.74 8.31
C LEU A 60 7.68 -3.84 9.57
N GLU A 61 6.86 -2.79 9.63
CA GLU A 61 6.69 -1.97 10.83
C GLU A 61 6.29 -2.80 12.05
N LYS A 62 5.33 -3.72 11.88
CA LYS A 62 4.86 -4.60 12.95
C LYS A 62 5.92 -5.60 13.39
N GLU A 63 6.57 -6.24 12.42
CA GLU A 63 7.62 -7.23 12.67
C GLU A 63 8.80 -6.62 13.45
N LEU A 64 9.17 -5.38 13.12
CA LEU A 64 10.28 -4.68 13.77
C LEU A 64 9.86 -3.92 15.05
N GLY A 65 8.61 -4.01 15.47
CA GLY A 65 8.10 -3.29 16.65
C GLY A 65 8.03 -1.77 16.50
N LEU A 66 8.05 -1.24 15.27
CA LEU A 66 8.06 0.18 14.93
C LEU A 66 6.64 0.79 14.90
N THR A 67 5.80 0.39 15.85
CA THR A 67 4.38 0.82 15.95
C THR A 67 4.13 1.89 17.02
N ASP A 68 5.19 2.46 17.57
CA ASP A 68 5.15 3.53 18.57
C ASP A 68 4.34 4.74 18.08
N LYS A 69 3.42 5.24 18.91
CA LYS A 69 2.52 6.34 18.56
C LYS A 69 3.27 7.65 18.33
N ASP A 70 4.35 7.88 19.08
CA ASP A 70 5.10 9.14 19.02
C ASP A 70 5.96 9.25 17.75
N LYS A 71 6.18 8.13 17.07
CA LYS A 71 6.97 8.04 15.82
C LYS A 71 6.09 7.76 14.61
N ARG A 72 4.80 8.13 14.66
CA ARG A 72 3.86 7.97 13.54
C ARG A 72 3.43 9.31 12.98
N VAL A 73 3.47 9.40 11.65
CA VAL A 73 2.94 10.54 10.90
C VAL A 73 1.68 10.11 10.17
N TRP A 74 0.60 10.88 10.35
CA TRP A 74 -0.67 10.67 9.67
C TRP A 74 -0.64 11.29 8.28
N VAL A 75 -0.64 10.44 7.25
CA VAL A 75 -0.77 10.85 5.84
C VAL A 75 -2.23 11.19 5.52
N VAL A 76 -3.16 10.42 6.09
CA VAL A 76 -4.59 10.72 6.08
C VAL A 76 -5.05 10.63 7.52
N LYS A 77 -5.57 11.75 8.04
CA LYS A 77 -6.05 11.87 9.42
C LYS A 77 -6.87 10.65 9.82
N ASP A 78 -6.46 10.00 10.92
CA ASP A 78 -7.11 8.84 11.55
C ASP A 78 -7.31 7.59 10.66
N ARG A 79 -6.68 7.54 9.47
CA ARG A 79 -6.82 6.40 8.54
C ARG A 79 -5.49 5.80 8.11
N ILE A 80 -4.53 6.65 7.73
CA ILE A 80 -3.24 6.20 7.21
C ILE A 80 -2.15 6.86 8.01
N SER A 81 -1.41 6.06 8.77
CA SER A 81 -0.20 6.48 9.47
C SER A 81 1.00 5.64 9.02
N ILE A 82 2.17 6.24 9.00
CA ILE A 82 3.44 5.60 8.68
C ILE A 82 4.42 5.84 9.82
N HIS A 83 5.28 4.87 10.10
CA HIS A 83 6.43 5.11 10.95
C HIS A 83 7.34 6.15 10.29
N MET A 84 7.81 7.13 11.07
CA MET A 84 8.79 8.13 10.65
C MET A 84 9.69 8.45 11.83
N CYS A 85 11.01 8.32 11.64
CA CYS A 85 12.02 8.61 12.65
C CYS A 85 13.28 9.19 12.02
N ASN A 86 14.14 9.78 12.84
CA ASN A 86 15.42 10.36 12.40
C ASN A 86 16.59 9.37 12.48
N ASP A 87 16.34 8.09 12.75
CA ASP A 87 17.38 7.06 12.80
C ASP A 87 17.87 6.72 11.37
N PRO A 88 19.16 6.98 11.04
CA PRO A 88 19.72 6.64 9.73
C PRO A 88 19.77 5.14 9.45
N GLY A 89 19.67 4.29 10.48
CA GLY A 89 19.65 2.84 10.37
C GLY A 89 18.24 2.23 10.25
N CYS A 90 17.19 3.05 10.22
CA CYS A 90 15.83 2.56 10.15
C CYS A 90 15.59 1.78 8.85
N LYS A 91 15.03 0.57 8.96
CA LYS A 91 14.75 -0.29 7.80
C LYS A 91 13.43 0.02 7.11
N VAL A 92 12.66 0.99 7.63
CA VAL A 92 11.30 1.32 7.17
C VAL A 92 11.23 2.73 6.57
N CYS A 93 11.92 3.70 7.18
CA CYS A 93 11.94 5.12 6.80
C CYS A 93 13.05 5.38 5.76
#